data_AF-A0A069NDJ7-F1
#
_entry.id   AF-A0A069NDJ7-F1
#
_cell.length_a   1.000
_cell.length_b   1.000
_cell.length_c   1.000
_cell.angle_alpha   90.00
_cell.angle_beta   90.00
_cell.angle_gamma   90.00
#
_symmetry.space_group_name_H-M   'P 1'
#
loop_
_entity.id
_entity.type
_entity.pdbx_description
1 polymer ?
#
loop_
_entity_poly.entity_id
_entity_poly.type
_entity_poly.pdbx_seq_one_letter_code
_entity_poly.pdbx_strand_id
1 'polypeptide(L)' 'MIPMTMIGKVRRMFHRQNKSVREIARLTSLSRNTISKYLNMDVQEEPKYQRRSQPTRLTPFHEVLVGVVLIPVHFPG' A
#
# COMPACT_ATOMS: atom_id res chain seq x y z
N MET A 1 -8.34 -16.07 -5.17
CA MET A 1 -7.53 -14.84 -5.26
C MET A 1 -6.57 -14.82 -4.07
N ILE A 2 -5.27 -14.93 -4.30
CA ILE A 2 -4.25 -14.88 -3.23
C ILE A 2 -3.95 -13.40 -2.94
N PRO A 3 -3.86 -12.96 -1.67
CA PRO A 3 -3.59 -11.55 -1.37
C PRO A 3 -2.19 -11.13 -1.85
N MET A 4 -2.08 -9.91 -2.37
CA MET A 4 -0.81 -9.30 -2.84
C MET A 4 0.31 -9.35 -1.78
N THR A 5 -0.06 -9.41 -0.49
CA THR A 5 0.86 -9.55 0.64
C THR A 5 1.69 -10.85 0.62
N MET A 6 1.21 -11.91 -0.06
CA MET A 6 1.92 -13.20 -0.13
C MET A 6 3.18 -13.16 -0.98
N ILE A 7 3.19 -12.34 -2.04
CA ILE A 7 4.35 -12.19 -2.92
C ILE A 7 5.52 -11.57 -2.15
N GLY A 8 5.25 -10.50 -1.39
CA GLY A 8 6.23 -9.87 -0.52
C GLY A 8 6.74 -10.81 0.57
N LYS A 9 5.86 -11.65 1.14
CA LYS A 9 6.25 -12.66 2.15
C LYS A 9 7.18 -13.73 1.57
N VAL A 10 6.87 -14.27 0.37
CA VAL A 10 7.71 -15.25 -0.33
C VAL A 10 9.09 -14.69 -0.65
N ARG A 11 9.17 -13.49 -1.23
CA ARG A 11 10.44 -12.80 -1.50
C ARG A 11 11.24 -12.57 -0.22
N ARG A 12 10.60 -12.18 0.88
CA ARG A 12 11.26 -11.99 2.17
C ARG A 12 11.88 -13.29 2.70
N MET A 13 11.15 -14.41 2.62
CA MET A 13 11.67 -15.71 3.05
C MET A 13 12.85 -16.17 2.19
N PHE A 14 12.80 -15.92 0.87
CA PHE A 14 13.89 -16.30 -0.03
C PHE A 14 15.13 -15.41 0.14
N HIS A 15 14.99 -14.08 0.05
CA HIS A 15 16.12 -13.15 0.06
C HIS A 15 16.64 -12.78 1.45
N ARG A 16 15.77 -12.66 2.48
CA ARG A 16 16.20 -12.27 3.83
C ARG A 16 16.44 -13.44 4.75
N GLN A 17 15.69 -14.52 4.59
CA GLN A 17 15.80 -15.71 5.45
C GLN A 17 16.57 -16.86 4.77
N ASN A 18 17.05 -16.66 3.53
CA ASN A 18 17.77 -17.66 2.73
C ASN A 18 17.10 -19.03 2.66
N LYS A 19 15.75 -19.07 2.75
CA LYS A 19 15.00 -20.32 2.65
C LYS A 19 14.95 -20.79 1.22
N SER A 20 15.11 -22.10 1.01
CA SER A 20 14.95 -22.71 -0.31
C SER A 20 13.48 -22.66 -0.76
N VAL A 21 13.26 -22.70 -2.08
CA VAL A 21 11.92 -22.76 -2.68
C VAL A 21 11.09 -23.93 -2.11
N ARG A 22 11.74 -25.06 -1.80
CA ARG A 22 11.07 -26.24 -1.21
C ARG A 22 10.60 -25.98 0.21
N GLU A 23 11.42 -25.30 1.03
CA GLU A 23 11.03 -24.94 2.39
C GLU A 23 9.89 -23.92 2.39
N ILE A 24 9.94 -22.93 1.49
CA ILE A 24 8.86 -21.96 1.34
C ILE A 24 7.57 -22.67 0.94
N ALA A 25 7.62 -23.60 -0.02
CA ALA A 25 6.45 -24.39 -0.43
C ALA A 25 5.80 -25.15 0.72
N ARG A 26 6.61 -25.75 1.62
CA ARG A 26 6.12 -26.43 2.82
C ARG A 26 5.48 -25.47 3.83
N LEU A 27 6.04 -24.27 3.99
CA LEU A 27 5.58 -23.30 4.98
C LEU A 27 4.33 -22.53 4.54
N THR A 28 4.14 -22.30 3.24
CA THR A 28 3.02 -21.52 2.72
C THR A 28 1.97 -22.32 1.97
N SER A 29 2.16 -23.64 1.83
CA SER A 29 1.31 -24.52 1.02
C SER A 29 1.12 -24.03 -0.43
N LEU A 30 2.11 -23.28 -0.94
CA LEU A 30 2.10 -22.76 -2.31
C LEU A 30 2.84 -23.74 -3.21
N SER A 31 2.37 -23.85 -4.46
CA SER A 31 3.09 -24.63 -5.46
C SER A 31 4.47 -24.01 -5.75
N ARG A 32 5.45 -24.86 -6.06
CA ARG A 32 6.78 -24.41 -6.48
C ARG A 32 6.72 -23.48 -7.70
N ASN A 33 5.81 -23.74 -8.64
CA ASN A 33 5.60 -22.91 -9.82
C ASN A 33 5.12 -21.50 -9.45
N THR A 34 4.23 -21.40 -8.45
CA THR A 34 3.75 -20.11 -7.93
C THR A 34 4.88 -19.34 -7.26
N ILE A 35 5.71 -20.01 -6.47
CA ILE A 35 6.87 -19.39 -5.82
C ILE A 35 7.87 -18.88 -6.86
N SER A 36 8.21 -19.69 -7.87
CA SER A 36 9.10 -19.28 -8.96
C SER A 36 8.55 -18.07 -9.72
N LYS A 37 7.24 -18.06 -10.02
CA LYS A 37 6.57 -16.87 -10.58
C LYS A 37 6.74 -15.66 -9.67
N TYR A 38 6.49 -15.79 -8.37
CA TYR A 38 6.59 -14.66 -7.42
C TYR A 38 8.01 -14.13 -7.22
N LEU A 39 9.04 -14.98 -7.37
CA LEU A 39 10.44 -14.53 -7.34
C LEU A 39 10.80 -13.74 -8.61
N ASN A 40 10.38 -14.25 -9.78
CA ASN A 40 10.71 -13.69 -11.10
C ASN A 40 9.80 -12.51 -11.53
N MET A 41 8.63 -12.35 -10.91
CA MET A 41 7.76 -11.23 -11.20
C MET A 41 8.43 -9.94 -10.75
N ASP A 42 8.60 -8.98 -11.67
CA ASP A 42 8.84 -7.60 -11.31
C ASP A 42 7.58 -7.05 -10.65
N VAL A 43 7.52 -7.24 -9.33
CA VAL A 43 6.57 -6.53 -8.48
C VAL A 43 7.00 -5.08 -8.54
N GLN A 44 6.41 -4.34 -9.49
CA GLN A 44 6.28 -2.89 -9.41
C GLN A 44 5.98 -2.57 -7.94
N GLU A 45 6.85 -1.74 -7.34
CA GLU A 45 6.73 -1.30 -5.95
C GLU A 45 5.26 -1.10 -5.61
N GLU A 46 4.89 -1.60 -4.44
CA GLU A 46 3.58 -1.41 -3.81
C GLU A 46 3.08 -0.02 -4.19
N PRO A 47 1.93 0.12 -4.91
CA PRO A 47 1.56 1.35 -5.57
C PRO A 47 1.62 2.47 -4.54
N LYS A 48 2.73 3.21 -4.56
CA LYS A 48 3.03 4.20 -3.55
C LYS A 48 1.99 5.25 -3.81
N TYR A 49 1.01 5.34 -2.91
CA TYR A 49 -0.11 6.25 -3.09
C TYR A 49 0.44 7.68 -3.08
N GLN A 50 0.80 8.17 -4.26
CA GLN A 50 1.27 9.52 -4.48
C GLN A 50 0.03 10.40 -4.48
N ARG A 51 -0.34 10.89 -3.30
CA ARG A 51 -1.41 11.86 -3.17
C ARG A 51 -0.94 13.18 -3.76
N ARG A 52 -1.05 13.34 -5.08
CA ARG A 52 -0.94 14.64 -5.73
C ARG A 52 -2.11 15.49 -5.22
N SER A 53 -1.89 16.76 -4.93
CA SER A 53 -2.95 17.71 -4.62
C SER A 53 -3.83 17.87 -5.86
N GLN A 54 -4.85 17.02 -5.96
CA GLN A 54 -5.86 17.09 -7.01
C GLN A 54 -6.99 18.01 -6.54
N PRO A 55 -7.60 18.78 -7.44
CA PRO A 55 -8.82 19.50 -7.09
C PRO A 55 -9.89 18.48 -6.66
N THR A 56 -10.22 18.50 -5.38
CA THR A 56 -11.34 17.75 -4.80
C THR A 56 -12.62 18.58 -4.85
N ARG A 57 -13.76 17.96 -4.51
CA ARG A 57 -15.05 18.66 -4.37
C ARG A 57 -15.04 19.82 -3.37
N LEU A 58 -14.02 19.89 -2.50
CA LEU A 58 -13.85 20.95 -1.49
C LEU A 58 -12.93 22.10 -1.97
N THR A 59 -12.25 21.95 -3.10
CA THR A 59 -11.37 22.99 -3.66
C THR A 59 -12.11 24.30 -3.95
N PRO A 60 -13.34 24.30 -4.51
CA PRO A 60 -14.09 25.53 -4.73
C PRO A 60 -14.49 26.26 -3.44
N PHE A 61 -14.52 25.57 -2.31
CA PHE A 61 -14.90 26.12 -1.01
C PHE A 61 -13.70 26.44 -0.13
N HIS A 62 -12.47 26.28 -0.64
CA HIS A 62 -11.26 26.44 0.16
C HIS A 62 -11.13 27.85 0.74
N GLU A 63 -11.40 28.88 -0.06
CA GLU A 63 -11.33 30.29 0.38
C GLU A 63 -12.37 30.61 1.45
N VAL A 64 -13.58 30.06 1.33
CA VAL A 64 -14.66 30.21 2.33
C VAL A 64 -14.28 29.52 3.64
N LEU A 65 -13.74 28.30 3.56
CA LEU A 65 -13.34 27.53 4.73
C LEU A 65 -12.16 28.16 5.48
N VAL A 66 -11.18 28.73 4.76
CA VAL A 66 -10.06 29.45 5.37
C VAL A 66 -10.53 30.78 5.98
N GLY A 67 -11.47 31.48 5.32
CA GLY A 67 -12.06 32.71 5.85
C GLY A 67 -12.84 32.50 7.16
N VAL A 68 -13.54 31.38 7.31
CA VAL A 68 -14.31 31.08 8.53
C VAL A 68 -13.42 30.82 9.75
N VAL A 69 -12.20 30.29 9.56
CA VAL A 69 -11.24 30.09 10.67
C VAL A 69 -10.67 31.41 11.20
N LEU A 70 -10.67 32.46 10.39
CA LEU A 70 -10.18 33.79 10.77
C LEU A 70 -11.25 34.68 11.41
N ILE A 71 -12.51 34.26 11.40
CA ILE A 71 -13.56 34.92 12.16
C ILE A 71 -13.52 34.30 13.57
N PRO A 72 -13.10 35.03 14.62
CA PRO A 72 -13.31 34.56 15.97
C PRO A 72 -14.82 34.44 16.14
N VAL A 73 -15.32 33.20 16.12
CA VAL A 73 -16.73 32.91 16.38
C VAL A 73 -16.98 33.40 17.80
N HIS A 74 -17.54 34.61 17.93
CA HIS A 74 -18.13 35.06 19.18
C HIS A 74 -19.32 34.13 19.41
N PHE A 75 -19.12 33.11 20.24
CA PHE A 75 -20.20 32.31 20.81
C PHE A 75 -20.79 33.13 21.97
N PRO A 76 -21.98 33.73 21.82
CA PRO A 76 -22.63 34.33 22.98
C PRO A 76 -23.11 33.20 23.88
N GLY A 77 -22.62 33.18 25.11
CA GLY A 77 -23.16 32.39 26.22
C GLY A 77 -24.31 33.08 26.91
#